data_AF-A0A9E5EPH1-F1
#
_entry.id   AF-A0A9E5EPH1-F1
#
_cell.length_a   1.000
_cell.length_b   1.000
_cell.length_c   1.000
_cell.angle_alpha   90.00
_cell.angle_beta   90.00
_cell.angle_gamma   90.00
#
_symmetry.space_group_name_H-M   'P 1'
#
loop_
_entity.id
_entity.type
_entity.pdbx_description
1 polymer ?
#
loop_
_entity_poly.entity_id
_entity_poly.type
_entity_poly.pdbx_seq_one_letter_code
_entity_poly.pdbx_strand_id
1 'polypeptide(L)' 'MFSAVASGEESGWYFAALHPNTPGEVETIEPEHSHVRTDEYRLFGSNEYIRWLKSGVVRTSSMRDLRDAMRRARRSR' A
#
# COMPACT_ATOMS: atom_id res chain seq x y z
N MET A 1 -11.21 8.86 8.46
CA MET A 1 -10.36 7.66 8.59
C MET A 1 -9.10 7.77 7.75
N PHE A 2 -9.17 7.86 6.41
CA PHE A 2 -7.99 8.03 5.55
C PHE A 2 -7.19 9.33 5.82
N SER A 3 -7.85 10.44 6.13
CA SER A 3 -7.16 11.72 6.40
C SER A 3 -6.24 11.65 7.63
N ALA A 4 -6.65 10.97 8.69
CA ALA A 4 -5.83 10.79 9.90
C ALA A 4 -4.57 9.96 9.58
N VAL A 5 -4.72 8.87 8.82
CA VAL A 5 -3.58 8.05 8.35
C VAL A 5 -2.63 8.86 7.46
N ALA A 6 -3.19 9.64 6.53
CA ALA A 6 -2.40 10.46 5.61
C ALA A 6 -1.72 11.66 6.28
N SER A 7 -2.28 12.16 7.39
CA SER A 7 -1.72 13.30 8.14
C SER A 7 -0.45 12.95 8.91
N GLY A 8 -0.23 11.67 9.23
CA GLY A 8 0.88 11.23 10.08
C GLY A 8 0.75 11.62 11.56
N GLU A 9 -0.42 12.14 11.98
CA GLU A 9 -0.69 12.52 13.38
C GLU A 9 -0.77 11.31 14.32
N GLU A 10 -1.11 10.14 13.80
CA GLU A 10 -1.16 8.88 14.54
C GLU A 10 -0.16 7.86 13.98
N SER A 11 0.41 7.05 14.87
CA SER A 11 1.27 5.93 14.50
C SER A 11 0.52 4.60 14.64
N GLY A 12 0.67 3.71 13.67
CA GLY A 12 0.05 2.39 13.71
C GLY A 12 0.38 1.52 12.51
N TRP A 13 -0.25 0.34 12.49
CA TRP A 13 -0.25 -0.51 11.30
C TRP A 13 -1.38 -0.08 10.38
N TYR A 14 -1.03 0.32 9.16
CA TYR A 14 -1.97 0.67 8.12
C TYR A 14 -1.90 -0.35 6.97
N PHE A 15 -3.06 -0.67 6.41
CA PHE A 15 -3.19 -1.58 5.29
C PHE A 15 -4.00 -0.92 4.18
N ALA A 16 -3.44 -0.91 2.96
CA ALA A 16 -4.12 -0.45 1.77
C ALA A 16 -4.24 -1.61 0.78
N ALA A 17 -5.47 -1.99 0.45
CA ALA A 17 -5.77 -2.97 -0.61
C ALA A 17 -5.85 -2.24 -1.95
N LEU A 18 -4.79 -2.32 -2.74
CA LEU A 18 -4.64 -1.66 -4.03
C LEU A 18 -4.62 -2.69 -5.15
N HIS A 19 -4.93 -2.24 -6.37
CA HIS A 19 -4.97 -3.08 -7.56
C HIS A 19 -4.20 -2.46 -8.75
N PRO A 20 -2.90 -2.08 -8.59
CA PRO A 20 -2.15 -1.50 -9.69
C PRO A 20 -2.04 -2.52 -10.83
N ASN A 21 -2.43 -2.12 -12.02
CA ASN A 21 -2.39 -2.98 -13.21
C ASN A 21 -1.82 -2.22 -14.41
N THR A 22 -1.00 -2.91 -15.22
CA THR A 22 -0.47 -2.30 -16.45
C THR A 22 -1.61 -2.19 -17.47
N PRO A 23 -1.70 -1.13 -18.27
CA PRO A 23 -2.71 -1.05 -19.34
C PRO A 23 -2.65 -2.27 -20.28
N GLY A 24 -3.80 -2.75 -20.74
CA GLY A 24 -3.90 -3.87 -21.69
C GLY A 24 -5.15 -4.72 -21.50
N GLU A 25 -5.06 -5.74 -20.64
CA GLU A 25 -6.16 -6.70 -20.44
C GLU A 25 -7.22 -6.18 -19.46
N VAL A 26 -6.83 -5.27 -18.56
CA VAL A 26 -7.70 -4.83 -17.46
C VAL A 26 -8.92 -4.05 -17.94
N GLU A 27 -8.82 -3.39 -19.09
CA GLU A 27 -9.89 -2.69 -19.80
C GLU A 27 -10.97 -3.64 -20.30
N THR A 28 -10.64 -4.91 -20.51
CA THR A 28 -11.60 -5.96 -20.88
C THR A 28 -12.14 -6.69 -19.65
N ILE A 29 -11.29 -6.97 -18.66
CA ILE A 29 -11.66 -7.72 -17.45
C ILE A 29 -12.54 -6.88 -16.50
N GLU A 30 -12.21 -5.60 -16.35
CA GLU A 30 -12.88 -4.67 -15.43
C GLU A 30 -12.99 -3.30 -16.11
N PRO A 31 -13.86 -3.15 -17.13
CA PRO A 31 -13.92 -1.95 -17.95
C PRO A 31 -14.21 -0.69 -17.13
N GLU A 32 -15.16 -0.77 -16.18
CA GLU A 32 -15.63 0.38 -15.40
C GLU A 32 -14.53 0.97 -14.51
N HIS A 33 -13.67 0.12 -13.93
CA HIS A 33 -12.61 0.55 -12.99
C HIS A 33 -11.19 0.40 -13.55
N SER A 34 -11.04 0.05 -14.83
CA SER A 34 -9.75 -0.11 -15.50
C SER A 34 -8.86 1.14 -15.38
N HIS A 35 -9.45 2.32 -15.50
CA HIS A 35 -8.75 3.60 -15.33
C HIS A 35 -8.14 3.75 -13.93
N VAL A 36 -8.85 3.37 -12.86
CA VAL A 36 -8.33 3.42 -11.49
C VAL A 36 -7.10 2.53 -11.34
N ARG A 37 -7.16 1.30 -11.87
CA ARG A 37 -6.07 0.32 -11.75
C ARG A 37 -4.82 0.74 -12.53
N THR A 38 -5.01 1.34 -13.70
CA THR A 38 -3.90 1.87 -14.53
C THR A 38 -3.34 3.17 -13.97
N ASP A 39 -4.18 4.00 -13.33
CA ASP A 39 -3.75 5.19 -12.58
C ASP A 39 -2.88 4.81 -11.38
N GLU A 40 -3.31 3.80 -10.61
CA GLU A 40 -2.53 3.25 -9.50
C GLU A 40 -1.16 2.75 -9.99
N TYR A 41 -1.10 1.99 -11.09
CA TYR A 41 0.16 1.51 -11.66
C TYR A 41 1.12 2.67 -11.97
N ARG A 42 0.62 3.73 -12.62
CA ARG A 42 1.43 4.91 -12.94
C ARG A 42 1.89 5.64 -11.69
N LEU A 43 0.99 5.87 -10.73
CA LEU A 43 1.28 6.60 -9.50
C LEU A 43 2.35 5.88 -8.68
N PHE A 44 2.16 4.58 -8.43
CA PHE A 44 3.08 3.79 -7.62
C PHE A 44 4.41 3.49 -8.31
N GLY A 45 4.45 3.55 -9.65
CA GLY A 45 5.69 3.52 -10.44
C GLY A 45 6.41 4.87 -10.54
N SER A 46 5.81 5.97 -10.10
CA SER A 46 6.38 7.31 -10.28
C SER A 46 7.60 7.56 -9.39
N ASN A 47 8.56 8.34 -9.90
CA ASN A 47 9.72 8.77 -9.12
C ASN A 47 9.33 9.57 -7.87
N GLU A 48 8.23 10.31 -7.92
CA GLU A 48 7.71 11.06 -6.78
C GLU A 48 7.24 10.13 -5.67
N TYR A 49 6.41 9.15 -5.99
CA TYR A 49 5.96 8.16 -5.01
C TYR A 49 7.14 7.39 -4.41
N ILE A 50 8.09 6.96 -5.24
CA ILE A 50 9.29 6.25 -4.77
C ILE A 50 10.15 7.13 -3.87
N ARG A 51 10.28 8.44 -4.15
CA ARG A 51 10.97 9.40 -3.27
C ARG A 51 10.24 9.59 -1.95
N TRP A 52 8.92 9.76 -1.99
CA TRP A 52 8.09 9.85 -0.78
C TRP A 52 8.23 8.60 0.08
N LEU A 53 8.17 7.41 -0.53
CA LEU A 53 8.35 6.13 0.17
C LEU A 53 9.74 6.02 0.84
N LYS A 54 10.78 6.51 0.17
CA LYS A 54 12.17 6.51 0.67
C LYS A 54 12.48 7.62 1.67
N SER A 55 11.60 8.60 1.85
CA SER A 55 11.82 9.72 2.78
C SER A 55 11.79 9.28 4.26
N GLY A 56 11.29 8.08 4.54
CA GLY A 56 11.21 7.54 5.90
C GLY A 56 9.94 7.94 6.66
N VAL A 57 9.03 8.70 6.05
CA VAL A 57 7.71 9.05 6.63
C VAL A 57 6.82 7.83 6.90
N VAL A 58 7.00 6.76 6.12
CA VAL A 58 6.36 5.46 6.34
C VAL A 58 7.41 4.36 6.34
N ARG A 59 7.19 3.32 7.15
CA ARG A 59 7.97 2.08 7.12
C ARG A 59 7.14 0.99 6.47
N THR A 60 7.60 0.50 5.31
CA THR A 60 6.99 -0.66 4.66
C THR A 60 7.29 -1.93 5.45
N SER A 61 6.33 -2.85 5.44
CA SER A 61 6.47 -4.18 6.03
C SER A 61 5.73 -5.20 5.18
N SER A 62 6.11 -6.47 5.31
CA SER A 62 5.39 -7.57 4.69
C SER A 62 4.41 -8.23 5.65
N MET A 63 3.47 -8.99 5.10
CA MET A 63 2.60 -9.89 5.88
C MET A 63 3.40 -10.96 6.65
N ARG A 64 4.61 -11.32 6.18
CA ARG A 64 5.52 -12.22 6.89
C ARG A 64 6.01 -11.58 8.19
N ASP A 65 6.45 -10.33 8.12
CA ASP A 65 6.95 -9.59 9.29
C ASP A 65 5.86 -9.42 10.36
N LEU A 66 4.64 -9.06 9.91
CA LEU A 66 3.48 -8.95 10.80
C LEU A 66 3.17 -10.28 11.49
N ARG A 67 3.10 -11.38 10.72
CA ARG A 67 2.88 -12.72 11.27
C ARG A 67 3.95 -13.11 12.28
N ASP A 68 5.21 -12.83 11.99
CA ASP A 68 6.32 -13.19 12.87
C ASP A 68 6.30 -12.34 14.15
N ALA A 69 5.91 -11.07 14.08
CA ALA A 69 5.65 -10.23 15.25
C ALA A 69 4.52 -10.78 16.13
N MET A 70 3.39 -11.18 15.53
CA MET A 70 2.28 -11.79 16.24
C MET A 70 2.67 -13.11 16.93
N ARG A 71 3.48 -13.94 16.27
CA ARG A 71 3.98 -15.20 16.84
C ARG A 71 4.93 -14.97 18.01
N ARG A 72 5.79 -13.96 17.94
CA ARG A 72 6.66 -13.58 19.08
C ARG A 72 5.82 -13.10 20.27
N ALA A 73 4.87 -12.18 20.04
CA ALA A 73 4.00 -11.65 21.08
C ALA A 73 3.16 -12.73 21.79
N ARG A 74 2.80 -13.80 21.08
CA ARG A 74 2.11 -14.97 21.65
C ARG A 74 2.98 -15.83 22.55
N ARG A 75 4.29 -15.89 22.33
CA ARG A 75 5.24 -16.71 23.12
C ARG A 75 5.74 -15.99 24.38
N SER A 76 5.59 -14.67 24.42
CA SER A 76 5.94 -13.82 25.56
C SER A 76 4.77 -13.60 26.53
N ARG A 77 3.64 -14.28 26.29
CA ARG A 77 2.48 -14.35 27.19
C ARG A 77 2.45 -15.73 27.82
#